data_AF-A0A3S2A558-F1
#
_entry.id   AF-A0A3S2A558-F1
#
_cell.length_a   1.000
_cell.length_b   1.000
_cell.length_c   1.000
_cell.angle_alpha   90.00
_cell.angle_beta   90.00
_cell.angle_gamma   90.00
#
_symmetry.space_group_name_H-M   'P 1'
#
loop_
_entity.id
_entity.type
_entity.pdbx_description
1 polymer ?
#
loop_
_entity_poly.entity_id
_entity_poly.type
_entity_poly.pdbx_seq_one_letter_code
_entity_poly.pdbx_strand_id
1 'polypeptide(L)' 'MSELNAITVDVVSDVVCPWCFIGQKRLDRAIAAVGDVDVHVRWRPFQLDPTIPPEGKDRREYM' A
#
# COMPACT_ATOMS: atom_id res chain seq x y z
N MET A 1 -11.90 -31.48 -0.27
CA MET A 1 -10.91 -30.42 0.02
C MET A 1 -11.16 -29.35 -1.02
N SER A 2 -11.82 -28.25 -0.69
CA SER A 2 -12.00 -27.15 -1.65
C SER A 2 -10.63 -26.54 -1.95
N GLU A 3 -10.37 -26.30 -3.22
CA GLU A 3 -9.24 -25.46 -3.63
C GLU A 3 -9.51 -24.04 -3.12
N LEU A 4 -8.66 -23.55 -2.22
CA LEU A 4 -8.64 -22.14 -1.84
C LEU A 4 -8.21 -21.34 -3.08
N ASN A 5 -9.05 -20.41 -3.54
CA ASN A 5 -8.65 -19.47 -4.58
C ASN A 5 -7.60 -18.52 -3.99
N ALA A 6 -6.33 -18.69 -4.35
CA ALA A 6 -5.25 -17.83 -3.92
C ALA A 6 -5.08 -16.63 -4.86
N ILE A 7 -4.98 -15.43 -4.31
CA ILE A 7 -4.78 -14.17 -5.06
C ILE A 7 -3.59 -13.42 -4.47
N THR A 8 -2.70 -12.96 -5.33
CA THR A 8 -1.63 -12.02 -4.96
C THR A 8 -2.05 -10.60 -5.28
N VAL A 9 -1.91 -9.69 -4.32
CA VAL A 9 -2.18 -8.26 -4.47
C VAL A 9 -0.86 -7.50 -4.30
N ASP A 10 -0.35 -6.95 -5.40
CA ASP A 10 0.79 -6.02 -5.34
C ASP A 10 0.30 -4.61 -4.97
N VAL A 11 0.78 -4.10 -3.84
CA VAL A 11 0.44 -2.77 -3.32
C VAL A 11 1.63 -1.84 -3.53
N VAL A 12 1.46 -0.86 -4.40
CA VAL A 12 2.44 0.21 -4.65
C VAL A 12 2.18 1.34 -3.66
N SER A 13 3.15 1.66 -2.81
CA SER A 13 2.96 2.61 -1.70
C SER A 13 4.17 3.48 -1.44
N ASP A 14 3.92 4.75 -1.14
CA ASP A 14 4.87 5.69 -0.56
C ASP A 14 4.45 6.01 0.88
N VAL A 15 5.43 6.10 1.78
CA VAL A 15 5.25 6.39 3.21
C VAL A 15 4.73 7.80 3.48
N VAL A 16 4.99 8.78 2.59
CA VAL A 16 4.52 10.16 2.78
C VAL A 16 3.08 10.37 2.30
N CYS A 17 2.52 9.40 1.58
CA CYS A 17 1.21 9.52 0.95
C CYS A 17 0.08 9.24 1.96
N PRO A 18 -0.76 10.25 2.31
CA PRO A 18 -1.89 10.02 3.22
C PRO A 18 -2.93 9.06 2.63
N TRP A 19 -3.07 9.03 1.30
CA TRP A 19 -4.00 8.13 0.62
C TRP A 19 -3.52 6.67 0.62
N CYS A 20 -2.21 6.42 0.56
CA CYS A 20 -1.67 5.06 0.70
C CYS A 20 -2.02 4.48 2.06
N PHE A 21 -1.94 5.28 3.14
CA PHE A 21 -2.36 4.85 4.47
C PHE A 21 -3.86 4.53 4.55
N ILE A 22 -4.72 5.40 4.02
CA ILE A 22 -6.17 5.14 3.96
C ILE A 22 -6.45 3.89 3.11
N GLY A 23 -5.74 3.74 1.98
CA GLY A 23 -5.83 2.60 1.08
C GLY A 23 -5.49 1.29 1.77
N GLN A 24 -4.39 1.24 2.55
CA GLN A 24 -4.03 0.10 3.37
C GLN A 24 -5.17 -0.30 4.32
N LYS A 25 -5.74 0.66 5.07
CA LYS A 25 -6.85 0.36 6.00
C LYS A 25 -8.11 -0.14 5.28
N ARG A 26 -8.35 0.29 4.05
CA ARG A 26 -9.45 -0.23 3.22
C ARG A 26 -9.14 -1.63 2.70
N LEU A 27 -7.92 -1.89 2.28
CA LEU A 27 -7.47 -3.20 1.85
C LEU A 27 -7.54 -4.23 2.99
N ASP A 28 -7.05 -3.87 4.18
CA ASP A 28 -7.14 -4.72 5.39
C ASP A 28 -8.59 -5.13 5.66
N ARG A 29 -9.55 -4.19 5.55
CA ARG A 29 -10.99 -4.46 5.72
C ARG A 29 -11.56 -5.35 4.62
N ALA A 30 -11.14 -5.16 3.37
CA ALA A 30 -11.58 -5.98 2.25
C ALA A 30 -11.09 -7.43 2.39
N ILE A 31 -9.82 -7.62 2.78
CA ILE A 31 -9.24 -8.95 3.05
C ILE A 31 -9.99 -9.65 4.19
N ALA A 32 -10.36 -8.93 5.25
CA ALA A 32 -11.17 -9.50 6.32
C ALA A 32 -12.60 -9.91 5.88
N ALA A 33 -13.10 -9.39 4.76
CA ALA A 33 -14.48 -9.59 4.30
C ALA A 33 -14.60 -10.57 3.11
N VAL A 34 -13.52 -10.88 2.40
CA VAL A 34 -13.57 -11.58 1.09
C VAL A 34 -13.91 -13.08 1.19
N GLY A 35 -13.85 -13.68 2.39
CA GLY A 35 -14.25 -15.07 2.62
C GLY A 35 -13.14 -16.08 2.30
N ASP A 36 -13.47 -17.13 1.55
CA ASP A 36 -12.59 -18.29 1.26
C ASP A 36 -11.58 -18.00 0.14
N VAL A 37 -10.87 -16.88 0.25
CA VAL A 37 -9.81 -16.45 -0.68
C VAL A 37 -8.53 -16.26 0.13
N ASP A 38 -7.47 -16.97 -0.25
CA ASP A 38 -6.15 -16.78 0.34
C ASP A 38 -5.48 -15.56 -0.30
N VAL A 39 -5.38 -14.46 0.44
CA VAL A 39 -4.83 -13.20 -0.08
C VAL A 39 -3.40 -13.01 0.38
N HIS A 40 -2.48 -12.97 -0.58
CA HIS A 40 -1.08 -12.63 -0.35
C HIS A 40 -0.81 -11.18 -0.76
N VAL A 41 -0.49 -10.32 0.21
CA VAL A 41 -0.15 -8.92 -0.06
C VAL A 41 1.36 -8.79 -0.26
N ARG A 42 1.76 -8.19 -1.40
CA ARG A 42 3.14 -7.86 -1.71
C ARG A 42 3.32 -6.36 -1.78
N TRP A 43 4.17 -5.82 -0.93
CA TRP A 43 4.45 -4.39 -0.92
C TRP A 43 5.54 -4.03 -1.93
N ARG A 44 5.27 -2.99 -2.73
CA ARG A 44 6.18 -2.44 -3.74
C ARG A 44 6.44 -0.97 -3.37
N PRO A 45 7.67 -0.61 -3.00
CA PRO A 45 7.97 0.76 -2.61
C PRO A 45 7.80 1.70 -3.81
N PHE A 46 7.35 2.92 -3.53
CA PHE A 46 7.21 3.99 -4.50
C PHE A 46 7.70 5.31 -3.90
N GLN A 47 8.25 6.17 -4.75
CA GLN A 47 8.61 7.54 -4.40
C GLN A 47 7.75 8.48 -5.24
N LEU A 48 6.86 9.23 -4.59
CA LEU A 48 6.02 10.24 -5.22
C LEU A 48 6.86 11.36 -5.85
N ASP A 49 7.90 11.79 -5.13
CA ASP A 49 8.93 12.69 -5.65
C ASP A 49 10.32 12.05 -5.46
N PRO A 50 10.91 11.46 -6.52
CA PRO A 50 12.25 10.88 -6.45
C PRO A 50 13.37 11.93 -6.42
N THR A 51 13.04 13.24 -6.51
CA THR A 51 14.02 14.34 -6.46
C THR A 51 14.28 14.87 -5.06
N ILE A 52 13.56 14.37 -4.05
CA ILE A 52 13.78 14.74 -2.64
C ILE A 52 15.17 14.27 -2.22
N PRO A 53 16.03 15.17 -1.71
CA PRO A 53 17.36 14.77 -1.24
C PRO A 53 17.26 13.99 0.08
N PRO A 54 18.30 13.23 0.48
CA PRO A 54 18.28 12.39 1.67
C PRO A 54 17.97 13.13 2.99
N GLU A 55 18.37 14.39 3.08
CA GLU A 55 18.10 15.29 4.21
C GLU A 55 16.64 15.78 4.29
N GLY A 56 15.84 15.51 3.24
CA GLY A 56 14.47 15.98 3.11
C GLY A 56 14.37 17.43 2.61
N LYS A 57 13.14 17.93 2.54
CA LYS A 57 12.83 19.35 2.28
C LYS A 57 11.93 19.86 3.40
N ASP A 58 11.99 21.16 3.68
CA ASP A 58 10.99 21.76 4.56
C ASP A 58 9.59 21.56 3.97
N ARG A 59 8.66 21.09 4.79
CA ARG A 59 7.33 20.70 4.34
C ARG A 59 6.48 21.90 3.89
N ARG A 60 6.64 23.07 4.53
CA ARG A 60 5.86 24.27 4.18
C ARG A 60 6.41 24.93 2.91
N GLU A 61 7.70 24.80 2.64
CA GLU A 61 8.29 25.29 1.40
C GLU A 61 8.03 24.36 0.21
N TYR A 62 7.88 23.06 0.47
CA TYR A 62 7.68 22.05 -0.58
C TYR A 62 6.23 21.91 -1.07
N MET A 63 5.23 22.18 -0.22
CA MET A 63 3.80 22.08 -0.55
C MET A 63 3.18 23.46 -0.78
#